data_AF-A0A2V8VEE6-F1
#
_entry.id   AF-A0A2V8VEE6-F1
#
_cell.length_a   1.000
_cell.length_b   1.000
_cell.length_c   1.000
_cell.angle_alpha   90.00
_cell.angle_beta   90.00
_cell.angle_gamma   90.00
#
_symmetry.space_group_name_H-M   'P 1'
#
loop_
_entity.id
_entity.type
_entity.pdbx_description
1 polymer ?
#
loop_
_entity_poly.entity_id
_entity_poly.type
_entity_poly.pdbx_seq_one_letter_code
_entity_poly.pdbx_strand_id
1 'polypeptide(L)'
;MKLLLGVFTFMLVCYAGVASLRGSSQVLPAVHFVDITDTVEIRFKHTSAPDKKYIVESMSGGVALFDYDKDGCLDIYFTNALTVETASDPK
;
A
#
# COMPACT_ATOMS: atom_id res chain seq x y z
N MET A 1 -51.62 -14.91 -36.78
CA MET A 1 -50.23 -15.31 -37.12
C MET A 1 -49.18 -14.19 -37.00
N LYS A 2 -49.53 -12.89 -37.03
CA LYS A 2 -48.54 -11.79 -36.91
C LYS A 2 -48.02 -11.52 -35.49
N LEU A 3 -48.80 -11.88 -34.46
CA LEU A 3 -48.43 -11.68 -33.05
C LEU A 3 -47.38 -12.70 -32.55
N LEU A 4 -47.43 -13.95 -33.04
CA LEU A 4 -46.53 -15.03 -32.60
C LEU A 4 -45.09 -14.86 -33.14
N LEU A 5 -44.95 -14.34 -34.37
CA LEU A 5 -43.66 -14.10 -35.00
C LEU A 5 -42.91 -12.93 -34.32
N GLY A 6 -43.63 -11.90 -33.85
CA GLY A 6 -43.04 -10.74 -33.17
C GLY A 6 -42.48 -11.06 -31.77
N VAL A 7 -43.12 -11.98 -31.03
CA VAL A 7 -42.64 -12.41 -29.71
C VAL A 7 -41.35 -13.24 -29.83
N PHE A 8 -41.25 -14.07 -30.87
CA PHE A 8 -40.05 -14.88 -31.13
C PHE A 8 -38.83 -14.01 -31.49
N THR A 9 -39.03 -12.97 -32.32
CA THR A 9 -37.95 -12.04 -32.68
C THR A 9 -37.51 -11.20 -31.48
N PHE A 10 -38.44 -10.79 -30.62
CA PHE A 10 -38.11 -10.01 -29.41
C PHE A 10 -37.33 -10.85 -28.38
N MET A 11 -37.71 -12.12 -28.19
CA MET A 11 -37.03 -13.04 -27.27
C MET A 11 -35.59 -13.37 -27.72
N LEU A 12 -35.36 -13.48 -29.04
CA LEU A 12 -34.04 -13.75 -29.62
C LEU A 12 -33.09 -12.54 -29.49
N VAL A 13 -33.61 -11.33 -29.65
CA VAL A 13 -32.84 -10.08 -29.44
C VAL A 13 -32.45 -9.91 -27.97
N CYS A 14 -33.35 -10.22 -27.03
CA CYS A 14 -33.04 -10.19 -25.60
C CYS A 14 -31.99 -11.25 -25.21
N TYR A 15 -32.05 -12.46 -25.77
CA TYR A 15 -31.07 -13.52 -25.47
C TYR A 15 -29.66 -13.19 -25.99
N ALA A 16 -29.56 -12.60 -27.19
CA ALA A 16 -28.29 -12.15 -27.76
C ALA A 16 -27.66 -10.98 -26.99
N GLY A 17 -28.48 -10.05 -26.46
CA GLY A 17 -28.00 -8.92 -25.66
C GLY A 17 -27.43 -9.33 -24.29
N VAL A 18 -28.01 -10.35 -23.65
CA VAL A 18 -27.54 -10.84 -22.34
C VAL A 18 -26.25 -11.66 -22.44
N ALA A 19 -26.01 -12.34 -23.58
CA ALA A 19 -24.81 -13.15 -23.78
C ALA A 19 -23.50 -12.34 -23.80
N SER A 20 -23.57 -11.02 -24.08
CA SER A 20 -22.39 -10.14 -24.21
C SER A 20 -21.93 -9.50 -22.90
N LEU A 21 -22.69 -9.64 -21.80
CA LEU A 21 -22.34 -9.08 -20.48
C LEU A 21 -21.37 -9.95 -19.67
N ARG A 22 -20.51 -10.72 -20.34
CA ARG A 22 -19.40 -11.40 -19.66
C ARG A 22 -18.34 -10.35 -19.32
N GLY A 23 -18.46 -9.76 -18.13
CA GLY A 23 -17.42 -8.93 -17.54
C GLY A 23 -16.09 -9.66 -17.60
N SER A 24 -15.08 -9.03 -18.20
CA SER A 24 -13.72 -9.54 -18.21
C SER A 24 -13.24 -9.61 -16.75
N SER A 25 -12.96 -10.82 -16.27
CA SER A 25 -12.25 -11.01 -15.00
C SER A 25 -10.82 -10.54 -15.22
N GLN A 26 -10.54 -9.29 -14.85
CA GLN A 26 -9.20 -8.76 -14.84
C GLN A 26 -8.45 -9.42 -13.69
N VAL A 27 -7.53 -10.32 -14.01
CA VAL A 27 -6.56 -10.83 -13.03
C VAL A 27 -5.63 -9.68 -12.72
N LEU A 28 -5.72 -9.14 -11.50
CA LEU A 28 -4.78 -8.11 -11.06
C LEU A 28 -3.36 -8.71 -11.05
N PRO A 29 -2.35 -8.01 -11.58
CA PRO A 29 -0.97 -8.43 -11.43
C PRO A 29 -0.64 -8.68 -9.96
N ALA A 30 0.10 -9.75 -9.67
CA ALA A 30 0.57 -10.01 -8.32
C ALA A 30 1.51 -8.88 -7.89
N VAL A 31 1.31 -8.35 -6.68
CA VAL A 31 2.24 -7.37 -6.10
C VAL A 31 3.49 -8.11 -5.63
N HIS A 32 4.63 -7.70 -6.15
CA HIS A 32 5.94 -8.23 -5.74
C HIS A 32 6.67 -7.17 -4.92
N PHE A 33 7.09 -7.54 -3.72
CA PHE A 33 7.97 -6.72 -2.90
C PHE A 33 9.42 -7.13 -3.17
N VAL A 34 10.29 -6.14 -3.32
CA VAL A 34 11.72 -6.33 -3.51
C VAL A 34 12.48 -5.57 -2.43
N ASP A 35 13.48 -6.21 -1.84
CA ASP A 35 14.41 -5.55 -0.94
C ASP A 35 15.46 -4.82 -1.78
N ILE A 36 15.59 -3.51 -1.56
CA ILE A 36 16.57 -2.65 -2.21
C ILE A 36 17.54 -2.00 -1.21
N THR A 37 17.53 -2.42 0.06
CA THR A 37 18.34 -1.80 1.13
C THR A 37 19.82 -1.75 0.78
N ASP A 38 20.36 -2.80 0.15
CA ASP A 38 21.77 -2.83 -0.26
C ASP A 38 22.05 -1.93 -1.47
N THR A 39 21.09 -1.75 -2.37
CA THR A 39 21.23 -0.91 -3.58
C THR A 39 21.23 0.58 -3.25
N VAL A 40 20.41 0.99 -2.28
CA VAL A 40 20.25 2.40 -1.90
C VAL A 40 21.16 2.84 -0.75
N GLU A 41 21.91 1.91 -0.16
CA GLU A 41 22.87 2.12 0.94
C GLU A 41 22.32 2.85 2.19
N ILE A 42 20.99 2.90 2.36
CA ILE A 42 20.35 3.50 3.53
C ILE A 42 20.52 2.56 4.73
N ARG A 43 21.44 2.90 5.65
CA ARG A 43 21.73 2.14 6.87
C ARG A 43 21.24 2.87 8.12
N PHE A 44 19.93 2.81 8.38
CA PHE A 44 19.35 3.35 9.61
C PHE A 44 19.23 2.26 10.69
N LYS A 45 19.71 2.55 11.91
CA LYS A 45 19.53 1.69 13.08
C LYS A 45 18.49 2.30 14.01
N HIS A 46 17.33 1.64 14.07
CA HIS A 46 16.27 2.01 14.98
C HIS A 46 16.56 1.50 16.40
N THR A 47 16.37 2.35 17.42
CA THR A 47 16.52 1.97 18.83
C THR A 47 15.14 1.85 19.47
N SER A 48 14.76 0.64 19.86
CA SER A 48 13.57 0.40 20.67
C SER A 48 13.86 -0.64 21.76
N ALA A 49 13.10 -0.54 22.84
CA ALA A 49 13.23 -1.40 24.00
C ALA A 49 11.80 -1.76 24.48
N PRO A 50 11.14 -2.73 23.83
CA PRO A 50 9.73 -3.03 24.05
C PRO A 50 9.41 -3.39 25.51
N ASP A 51 10.37 -3.97 26.22
CA ASP A 51 10.26 -4.38 27.63
C ASP A 51 10.46 -3.22 28.63
N LYS A 52 10.82 -2.02 28.17
CA LYS A 52 11.01 -0.85 29.04
C LYS A 52 9.69 -0.26 29.47
N LYS A 53 9.72 0.35 30.66
CA LYS A 53 8.55 0.93 31.33
C LYS A 53 8.00 2.18 30.63
N TYR A 54 8.84 2.91 29.89
CA TYR A 54 8.47 4.20 29.29
C TYR A 54 8.14 4.06 27.81
N ILE A 55 7.03 4.71 27.40
CA ILE A 55 6.51 4.65 26.02
C ILE A 55 7.56 5.14 25.01
N VAL A 56 8.34 6.16 25.37
CA VAL A 56 9.41 6.72 24.52
C VAL A 56 10.50 5.71 24.19
N GLU A 57 10.64 4.63 24.98
CA GLU A 57 11.61 3.57 24.72
C GLU A 57 10.95 2.35 24.07
N SER A 58 9.72 2.03 24.47
CA SER A 58 8.99 0.84 24.01
C SER A 58 8.55 0.91 22.55
N MET A 59 8.01 2.05 22.13
CA MET A 59 7.62 2.33 20.74
C MET A 59 8.27 3.63 20.26
N SER A 60 9.59 3.65 20.29
CA SER A 60 10.36 4.75 19.76
C SER A 60 10.30 4.77 18.23
N GLY A 61 10.53 5.94 17.62
CA GLY A 61 10.85 6.08 16.20
C GLY A 61 9.70 6.02 15.19
N GLY A 62 10.07 5.82 13.92
CA GLY A 62 9.19 5.93 12.76
C GLY A 62 9.90 6.46 11.51
N VAL A 63 9.17 6.49 10.40
CA VAL A 63 9.64 7.06 9.13
C VAL A 63 8.55 7.94 8.53
N ALA A 64 8.93 9.12 8.05
CA ALA A 64 8.09 9.98 7.26
C ALA A 64 8.64 10.06 5.83
N LEU A 65 7.73 9.97 4.86
CA LEU A 65 8.02 10.09 3.43
C LEU A 65 7.26 11.29 2.88
N PHE A 66 7.98 12.30 2.41
CA PHE A 66 7.39 13.51 1.83
C PHE A 66 8.44 14.24 1.00
N ASP A 67 8.00 14.99 -0.02
CA ASP A 67 8.86 15.85 -0.82
C ASP A 67 8.99 17.21 -0.10
N TYR A 68 10.11 17.43 0.58
CA TYR A 68 10.35 18.61 1.41
C TYR A 68 10.80 19.81 0.59
N ASP A 69 11.71 19.60 -0.37
CA ASP A 69 12.33 20.67 -1.15
C ASP A 69 11.65 20.92 -2.52
N LYS A 70 10.67 20.09 -2.87
CA LYS A 70 9.85 20.15 -4.10
C LYS A 70 10.62 19.78 -5.36
N ASP A 71 11.61 18.91 -5.26
CA ASP A 71 12.34 18.40 -6.42
C ASP A 71 11.61 17.25 -7.14
N GLY A 72 10.48 16.77 -6.58
CA GLY A 72 9.68 15.68 -7.11
C GLY A 72 10.16 14.29 -6.68
N CYS A 73 11.19 14.20 -5.86
CA CYS A 73 11.61 12.99 -5.17
C CYS A 73 10.98 12.93 -3.77
N LEU A 74 10.73 11.72 -3.26
CA LEU A 74 10.31 11.56 -1.87
C LEU A 74 11.55 11.59 -0.97
N ASP A 75 11.58 12.54 -0.04
CA ASP A 75 12.57 12.54 1.03
C ASP A 75 12.17 11.57 2.14
N ILE A 76 13.20 11.02 2.79
CA ILE A 76 13.05 10.06 3.88
C ILE A 76 13.53 10.72 5.17
N TYR A 77 12.64 10.88 6.14
CA TYR A 77 12.97 11.36 7.47
C TYR A 77 12.76 10.25 8.51
N PHE A 78 13.84 9.85 9.17
CA PHE A 78 13.79 8.86 10.25
C PHE A 78 13.67 9.52 11.61
N THR A 79 12.71 9.07 12.42
CA THR A 79 12.65 9.43 13.84
C THR A 79 13.27 8.32 14.67
N ASN A 80 14.01 8.70 15.72
CA ASN A 80 14.54 7.78 16.71
C ASN A 80 14.48 8.44 18.08
N ALA A 81 14.36 7.64 19.14
CA ALA A 81 14.45 8.14 20.50
C ALA A 81 15.65 7.56 21.23
N LEU A 82 16.09 8.29 22.25
CA LEU A 82 17.05 7.78 23.23
C LEU A 82 16.31 6.90 24.23
N THR A 83 17.04 5.93 24.79
CA THR A 83 16.61 5.29 26.04
C THR A 83 16.69 6.30 27.18
N VAL A 84 15.98 6.06 28.28
CA VAL A 84 16.06 6.89 29.49
C VAL A 84 17.49 6.92 30.02
N GLU A 85 18.21 5.80 29.91
CA GLU A 85 19.62 5.74 30.29
C GLU A 85 20.50 6.62 29.39
N THR A 86 20.32 6.58 28.07
CA THR A 86 21.12 7.41 27.14
C THR A 86 20.73 8.89 27.21
N ALA A 87 19.48 9.22 27.53
CA ALA A 87 19.04 10.60 27.71
C ALA A 87 19.63 11.25 28.97
N SER A 88 20.01 10.47 29.97
CA SER A 88 20.60 10.97 31.22
C SER A 88 22.08 11.37 31.09
N ASP A 89 22.77 10.84 30.07
CA ASP A 89 24.17 11.17 29.73
C ASP A 89 24.34 11.13 28.19
N PRO A 90 23.93 12.20 27.48
CA PRO A 90 23.99 12.25 26.03
C PRO A 90 25.45 12.37 25.56
N LYS A 91 25.88 11.45 24.69
CA LYS A 91 27.15 11.50 23.98
C LYS A 91 27.09 12.37 22.73
#